data_AF-A0A9E0U5Y3-F1
#
_entry.id   AF-A0A9E0U5Y3-F1
#
_cell.length_a   1.000
_cell.length_b   1.000
_cell.length_c   1.000
_cell.angle_alpha   90.00
_cell.angle_beta   90.00
_cell.angle_gamma   90.00
#
_symmetry.space_group_name_H-M   'P 1'
#
loop_
_entity.id
_entity.type
_entity.pdbx_description
1 polymer ?
#
loop_
_entity_poly.entity_id
_entity_poly.type
_entity_poly.pdbx_seq_one_letter_code
_entity_poly.pdbx_strand_id
1 'polypeptide(L)'
;MDNPYFTLLAHPSGRLIEERKAYDVDMLRVIRHAAGRGCFLELDASPERLDLLDTWCMAAKAEGVLVSIDSDAHSVRDFANLRFGIGQARRGWLEARDVLNTRSLAELRKLLRHNRP
;
A
#
# COMPACT_ATOMS: atom_id res chain seq x y z
N MET A 1 -12.30 0.05 -7.34
CA MET A 1 -12.57 -0.44 -5.97
C MET A 1 -14.03 -0.82 -5.75
N ASP A 2 -14.97 -0.48 -6.65
CA ASP A 2 -16.38 -0.83 -6.47
C ASP A 2 -16.69 -2.30 -6.75
N ASN A 3 -15.77 -3.01 -7.41
CA ASN A 3 -15.86 -4.46 -7.53
C ASN A 3 -15.77 -5.11 -6.13
N PRO A 4 -16.72 -5.99 -5.74
CA PRO A 4 -16.76 -6.61 -4.40
C PRO A 4 -15.57 -7.52 -4.09
N TYR A 5 -14.81 -7.94 -5.11
CA TYR A 5 -13.61 -8.73 -4.93
C TYR A 5 -12.34 -7.87 -4.84
N PHE A 6 -12.44 -6.56 -5.06
CA PHE A 6 -11.33 -5.65 -4.95
C PHE A 6 -10.88 -5.53 -3.49
N THR A 7 -9.59 -5.80 -3.24
CA THR A 7 -9.05 -5.85 -1.87
C THR A 7 -7.98 -4.79 -1.64
N LEU A 8 -7.03 -4.65 -2.57
CA LEU A 8 -5.89 -3.77 -2.44
C LEU A 8 -5.55 -3.16 -3.81
N LEU A 9 -5.12 -1.89 -3.82
CA LEU A 9 -4.58 -1.23 -5.00
C LEU A 9 -3.05 -1.25 -4.96
N ALA A 10 -2.45 -1.98 -5.90
CA ALA A 10 -1.01 -2.09 -6.08
C ALA A 10 -0.41 -0.83 -6.72
N HIS A 11 0.78 -0.42 -6.23
CA HIS A 11 1.63 0.69 -6.68
C HIS A 11 0.82 1.81 -7.37
N PRO A 12 0.03 2.57 -6.58
CA PRO A 12 -1.12 3.32 -7.08
C PRO A 12 -0.80 4.45 -8.05
N SER A 13 0.42 4.96 -8.08
CA SER A 13 0.81 6.06 -8.97
C SER A 13 1.39 5.58 -10.30
N GLY A 14 1.73 4.28 -10.39
CA GLY A 14 2.36 3.67 -11.55
C GLY A 14 3.75 4.24 -11.90
N ARG A 15 4.36 5.03 -11.03
CA ARG A 15 5.67 5.65 -11.28
C ARG A 15 6.80 4.61 -11.39
N LEU A 16 7.85 4.99 -12.10
CA LEU A 16 9.17 4.37 -12.07
C LEU A 16 10.19 5.49 -11.87
N ILE A 17 11.01 5.40 -10.83
CA ILE A 17 12.01 6.40 -10.47
C ILE A 17 12.99 6.57 -11.64
N GLU A 18 13.28 7.81 -12.02
CA GLU A 18 14.07 8.23 -13.20
C GLU A 18 13.53 7.82 -14.59
N GLU A 19 12.52 6.95 -14.70
CA GLU A 19 12.01 6.47 -15.99
C GLU A 19 10.61 6.98 -16.33
N ARG A 20 9.68 6.95 -15.37
CA ARG A 20 8.27 7.27 -15.57
C ARG A 20 7.72 8.05 -14.39
N LYS A 21 7.33 9.30 -14.66
CA LYS A 21 6.59 10.09 -13.66
C LYS A 21 5.27 9.40 -13.31
N ALA A 22 4.80 9.61 -12.09
CA ALA A 22 3.44 9.26 -11.70
C ALA A 22 2.46 9.83 -12.73
N TYR A 23 1.44 9.06 -13.09
CA TYR A 23 0.35 9.58 -13.91
C TYR A 23 -0.48 10.59 -13.10
N ASP A 24 -1.30 11.39 -13.80
CA ASP A 24 -2.14 12.41 -13.17
C ASP A 24 -3.30 11.73 -12.40
N VAL A 25 -3.06 11.44 -11.13
CA VAL A 25 -4.00 10.75 -10.24
C VAL A 25 -4.29 11.57 -9.00
N ASP A 26 -5.58 11.72 -8.70
CA ASP A 26 -6.04 12.26 -7.43
C ASP A 26 -5.91 11.20 -6.34
N MET A 27 -4.72 11.12 -5.75
CA MET A 27 -4.41 10.16 -4.70
C MET A 27 -5.28 10.35 -3.45
N LEU A 28 -5.69 11.56 -3.13
CA LEU A 28 -6.53 11.81 -1.96
C LEU A 28 -7.93 11.21 -2.17
N ARG A 29 -8.50 11.37 -3.37
CA ARG A 29 -9.76 10.72 -3.74
C ARG A 29 -9.62 9.19 -3.73
N VAL A 30 -8.52 8.65 -4.24
CA VAL A 30 -8.23 7.20 -4.22
C VAL A 30 -8.18 6.68 -2.77
N ILE A 31 -7.45 7.35 -1.88
CA ILE A 31 -7.32 6.97 -0.46
C ILE A 31 -8.69 6.99 0.22
N ARG A 32 -9.48 8.07 0.06
CA ARG A 32 -10.81 8.18 0.67
C ARG A 32 -11.77 7.13 0.16
N HIS A 33 -11.70 6.79 -1.13
CA HIS A 33 -12.52 5.72 -1.70
C HIS A 33 -12.10 4.35 -1.14
N ALA A 34 -10.80 4.12 -0.97
CA ALA A 34 -10.30 2.90 -0.31
C ALA A 34 -10.83 2.80 1.13
N ALA A 35 -10.79 3.89 1.89
CA ALA A 35 -11.33 3.95 3.25
C ALA A 35 -12.82 3.58 3.30
N GLY A 36 -13.65 4.22 2.45
CA GLY A 36 -15.09 3.95 2.40
C GLY A 36 -15.46 2.54 1.95
N ARG A 37 -14.57 1.86 1.22
CA ARG A 37 -14.75 0.48 0.73
C ARG A 37 -14.06 -0.57 1.58
N GLY A 38 -13.30 -0.17 2.61
CA GLY A 38 -12.47 -1.07 3.40
C GLY A 38 -11.31 -1.71 2.60
N CYS A 39 -10.91 -1.10 1.48
CA CYS A 39 -9.79 -1.56 0.66
C CYS A 39 -8.45 -1.03 1.21
N PHE A 40 -7.36 -1.67 0.84
CA PHE A 40 -6.01 -1.33 1.26
C PHE A 40 -5.20 -0.69 0.12
N LEU A 41 -4.08 -0.06 0.46
CA LEU A 41 -3.12 0.47 -0.52
C LEU A 41 -1.77 -0.21 -0.36
N GLU A 42 -1.03 -0.31 -1.45
CA GLU A 42 0.33 -0.83 -1.47
C GLU A 42 1.38 0.25 -1.25
N LEU A 43 2.42 -0.11 -0.51
CA LEU A 43 3.73 0.49 -0.50
C LEU A 43 4.72 -0.54 -1.04
N ASP A 44 4.91 -0.49 -2.34
CA ASP A 44 5.85 -1.31 -3.08
C ASP A 44 7.28 -0.88 -2.75
N ALA A 45 8.06 -1.79 -2.18
CA ALA A 45 9.43 -1.54 -1.75
C ALA A 45 10.47 -1.73 -2.85
N SER A 46 10.06 -2.07 -4.09
CA SER A 46 10.97 -2.14 -5.23
C SER A 46 11.73 -0.80 -5.37
N PRO A 47 13.07 -0.82 -5.48
CA PRO A 47 13.87 0.39 -5.63
C PRO A 47 13.52 1.23 -6.87
N GLU A 48 12.96 0.58 -7.89
CA GLU A 48 12.50 1.23 -9.13
C GLU A 48 11.19 1.99 -8.93
N ARG A 49 10.40 1.64 -7.90
CA ARG A 49 9.06 2.21 -7.67
C ARG A 49 8.99 3.06 -6.43
N LEU A 50 9.28 2.44 -5.28
CA LEU A 50 9.08 2.97 -3.94
C LEU A 50 7.72 3.67 -3.79
N ASP A 51 6.65 3.05 -4.31
CA ASP A 51 5.32 3.62 -4.46
C ASP A 51 4.35 2.84 -3.57
N LEU A 52 3.81 3.37 -2.49
CA LEU A 52 3.42 4.75 -2.24
C LEU A 52 4.51 5.76 -1.80
N LEU A 53 4.35 7.03 -2.15
CA LEU A 53 5.11 8.13 -1.54
C LEU A 53 4.82 8.26 -0.04
N ASP A 54 5.82 8.67 0.74
CA ASP A 54 5.68 8.88 2.19
C ASP A 54 4.53 9.83 2.58
N THR A 55 4.33 10.92 1.84
CA THR A 55 3.22 11.86 2.07
C THR A 55 1.86 11.19 1.89
N TRP A 56 1.74 10.26 0.94
CA TRP A 56 0.51 9.50 0.72
C TRP A 56 0.35 8.36 1.71
N CYS A 57 1.44 7.77 2.23
CA CYS A 57 1.38 6.90 3.40
C CYS A 57 0.80 7.64 4.61
N MET A 58 1.26 8.86 4.88
CA MET A 58 0.75 9.69 5.97
C MET A 58 -0.75 10.01 5.78
N ALA A 59 -1.17 10.33 4.55
CA ALA A 59 -2.58 10.54 4.22
C ALA A 59 -3.42 9.26 4.38
N ALA A 60 -2.91 8.11 3.95
CA ALA A 60 -3.57 6.81 4.14
C ALA A 60 -3.81 6.52 5.63
N LYS A 61 -2.80 6.76 6.48
CA LYS A 61 -2.94 6.68 7.93
C LYS A 61 -4.03 7.61 8.47
N ALA A 62 -4.03 8.87 8.04
CA ALA A 62 -5.01 9.87 8.50
C ALA A 62 -6.46 9.48 8.15
N GLU A 63 -6.66 8.81 7.01
CA GLU A 63 -7.95 8.33 6.53
C GLU A 63 -8.27 6.89 7.01
N GLY A 64 -7.41 6.29 7.85
CA GLY A 64 -7.63 4.95 8.43
C GLY A 64 -7.40 3.78 7.47
N VAL A 65 -6.75 4.02 6.33
CA VAL A 65 -6.46 2.99 5.33
C VAL A 65 -5.18 2.24 5.70
N LEU A 66 -5.27 0.92 5.87
CA LEU A 66 -4.09 0.10 6.10
C LEU A 66 -3.23 0.01 4.84
N VAL A 67 -1.91 0.06 5.03
CA VAL A 67 -0.91 -0.04 3.97
C VAL A 67 -0.27 -1.42 3.98
N SER A 68 -0.26 -2.11 2.84
CA SER A 68 0.52 -3.32 2.63
C SER A 68 1.92 -2.94 2.14
N ILE A 69 2.97 -3.49 2.76
CA ILE A 69 4.35 -3.33 2.33
C ILE A 69 4.82 -4.65 1.73
N ASP A 70 5.21 -4.64 0.46
CA ASP A 70 5.78 -5.79 -0.22
C ASP A 70 7.00 -5.37 -1.05
N SER A 71 7.60 -6.31 -1.77
CA SER A 71 8.85 -6.09 -2.51
C SER A 71 8.72 -6.11 -4.03
N ASP A 72 7.52 -6.37 -4.57
CA ASP A 72 7.30 -6.67 -6.00
C ASP A 72 8.36 -7.64 -6.57
N ALA A 73 8.63 -8.71 -5.81
CA ALA A 73 9.80 -9.55 -6.05
C ALA A 73 9.64 -10.42 -7.32
N HIS A 74 10.61 -10.30 -8.23
CA HIS A 74 10.74 -11.14 -9.43
C HIS A 74 11.84 -12.20 -9.28
N SER A 75 12.59 -12.14 -8.18
CA SER A 75 13.57 -13.11 -7.74
C SER A 75 13.59 -13.20 -6.20
N VAL A 76 14.17 -14.27 -5.66
CA VAL A 76 14.33 -14.44 -4.20
C VAL A 76 15.16 -13.30 -3.58
N ARG A 77 16.07 -12.70 -4.34
CA ARG A 77 16.93 -11.60 -3.86
C ARG A 77 16.13 -10.32 -3.64
N ASP A 78 15.10 -10.09 -4.46
CA ASP A 78 14.30 -8.87 -4.41
C ASP A 78 13.49 -8.76 -3.12
N PHE A 79 13.23 -9.88 -2.44
CA PHE A 79 12.59 -9.87 -1.12
C PHE A 79 13.37 -9.01 -0.09
N ALA A 80 14.69 -8.88 -0.25
CA ALA A 80 15.52 -8.03 0.60
C ALA A 80 15.20 -6.52 0.46
N ASN A 81 14.47 -6.12 -0.59
CA ASN A 81 14.09 -4.73 -0.84
C ASN A 81 13.06 -4.20 0.18
N LEU A 82 12.38 -5.08 0.95
CA LEU A 82 11.44 -4.67 2.00
C LEU A 82 12.01 -3.61 2.95
N ARG A 83 13.33 -3.59 3.18
CA ARG A 83 14.00 -2.55 3.98
C ARG A 83 13.70 -1.13 3.49
N PHE A 84 13.54 -0.93 2.18
CA PHE A 84 13.24 0.36 1.59
C PHE A 84 11.80 0.78 1.86
N GLY A 85 10.85 -0.15 1.71
CA GLY A 85 9.45 0.05 2.07
C GLY A 85 9.27 0.36 3.55
N ILE A 86 9.98 -0.35 4.44
CA ILE A 86 9.99 -0.03 5.89
C ILE A 86 10.55 1.38 6.14
N GLY A 87 11.62 1.77 5.44
CA GLY A 87 12.17 3.13 5.52
C GLY A 87 11.15 4.19 5.09
N GLN A 88 10.48 3.99 3.96
CA GLN A 88 9.45 4.89 3.43
C GLN A 88 8.23 4.96 4.36
N ALA A 89 7.76 3.82 4.89
CA ALA A 89 6.66 3.76 5.84
C ALA A 89 6.95 4.59 7.09
N ARG A 90 8.18 4.51 7.63
CA ARG A 90 8.61 5.31 8.79
C ARG A 90 8.64 6.80 8.47
N ARG A 91 9.09 7.19 7.27
CA ARG A 91 9.03 8.59 6.80
C ARG A 91 7.59 9.09 6.70
N GLY A 92 6.67 8.24 6.26
CA GLY A 92 5.22 8.49 6.24
C GLY A 92 4.52 8.33 7.60
N TRP A 93 5.28 8.15 8.69
CA TRP A 93 4.80 8.00 10.06
C TRP A 93 3.86 6.82 10.29
N LEU A 94 3.94 5.79 9.45
CA LEU A 94 3.21 4.55 9.70
C LEU A 94 3.76 3.83 10.93
N GLU A 95 2.86 3.37 11.78
CA GLU A 95 3.15 2.48 12.90
C GLU A 95 2.70 1.06 12.55
N ALA A 96 3.08 0.08 13.36
CA ALA A 96 2.72 -1.32 13.11
C ALA A 96 1.19 -1.52 12.92
N ARG A 97 0.37 -0.75 13.64
CA ARG A 97 -1.10 -0.80 13.52
C ARG A 97 -1.61 -0.27 12.17
N ASP A 98 -0.85 0.55 11.47
CA ASP A 98 -1.23 1.13 10.17
C ASP A 98 -0.83 0.21 8.99
N VAL A 99 -0.02 -0.82 9.26
CA VAL A 99 0.51 -1.75 8.26
C VAL A 99 -0.25 -3.07 8.27
N LEU A 100 -0.73 -3.52 7.11
CA LEU A 100 -1.50 -4.75 6.95
C LEU A 100 -0.70 -6.01 7.29
N ASN A 101 0.59 -6.03 6.95
CA ASN A 101 1.49 -7.18 7.09
C ASN A 101 1.78 -7.57 8.54
N THR A 102 1.49 -6.69 9.51
CA THR A 102 1.73 -6.94 10.94
C THR A 102 0.61 -7.75 11.59
N ARG A 103 -0.48 -7.99 10.86
CA ARG A 103 -1.59 -8.82 11.33
C ARG A 103 -1.19 -10.28 11.32
N SER A 104 -1.63 -11.03 12.32
CA SER A 104 -1.59 -12.48 12.27
C SER A 104 -2.40 -13.00 11.08
N LEU A 105 -2.11 -14.22 10.62
CA LEU A 105 -2.85 -14.84 9.53
C LEU A 105 -4.36 -14.91 9.81
N ALA A 106 -4.77 -15.12 11.06
CA ALA A 106 -6.17 -15.18 11.45
C ALA A 106 -6.87 -13.81 11.31
N GLU A 107 -6.22 -12.73 11.73
CA GLU A 107 -6.71 -11.36 11.60
C GLU A 107 -6.76 -10.93 10.13
N LEU A 108 -5.70 -11.19 9.37
CA LEU A 108 -5.64 -10.89 7.94
C LEU A 108 -6.79 -11.59 7.20
N ARG A 109 -7.01 -12.88 7.45
CA ARG A 109 -8.12 -13.63 6.85
C ARG A 109 -9.50 -13.03 7.16
N LYS A 110 -9.69 -12.42 8.34
CA LYS A 110 -10.95 -11.72 8.66
C LYS A 110 -11.07 -10.43 7.85
N LEU A 111 -10.01 -9.63 7.78
CA LEU A 111 -9.96 -8.40 6.99
C LEU A 111 -10.25 -8.66 5.51
N LEU A 112 -9.64 -9.69 4.91
CA LEU A 112 -9.83 -10.03 3.49
C LEU A 112 -11.25 -10.55 3.15
N ARG A 113 -11.99 -11.05 4.14
CA ARG A 113 -13.38 -11.49 3.95
C ARG A 113 -14.40 -10.37 4.11
N HIS A 114 -14.06 -9.33 4.88
CA HIS A 114 -15.00 -8.26 5.21
C HIS A 114 -15.61 -7.57 3.98
N ASN A 115 -14.84 -7.46 2.90
CA ASN A 115 -15.26 -6.78 1.67
C ASN A 115 -16.02 -7.68 0.69
N ARG A 116 -16.16 -8.98 0.99
CA ARG A 116 -16.79 -9.95 0.10
C ARG A 116 -18.24 -10.24 0.55
N PRO A 117 -19.19 -10.37 -0.39
CA PRO A 117 -20.56 -10.78 -0.08
C PRO A 117 -20.64 -12.20 0.47
#